data_AF-A0AAD8XYI7-F1
#
_entry.id   AF-A0AAD8XYI7-F1
#
_cell.length_a   1.000
_cell.length_b   1.000
_cell.length_c   1.000
_cell.angle_alpha   90.00
_cell.angle_beta   90.00
_cell.angle_gamma   90.00
#
_symmetry.space_group_name_H-M   'P 1'
#
loop_
_entity.id
_entity.type
_entity.pdbx_description
1 polymer ?
#
loop_
_entity_poly.entity_id
_entity_poly.type
_entity_poly.pdbx_seq_one_letter_code
_entity_poly.pdbx_strand_id
1 'polypeptide(L)'
;MCTTEQTFAWVGAIVVNIAFISLIAWGASTIWWVGFLISIVYTAMLFGLARTVDKKSGWDVVAAAADENDIINQASEEENSDDSVVHDETDNVVVAVAADLPTRRSRSVRMLPGSITSSERRMPVLANLLYGLFTLALGVTGYFLPMNLFYCYGRSSGPYTPSSNGHWSTDISILPSDVRAWASSTKPHEMSYATFIFISSAGGERNFTLFEGRDNASGNSETLWSAAAMGREPFNFPNIQNPSQFITTRTGWACFTGIDATPSSNSNQHYYPHPISKESVVGCSNGTIVRTTDSTQHSFQGPYDFFIDNINNSTLWFKDYPPWSGDQTGSGTLIYSIDNYARMEVELHSTYTKSKSKQYTDGYSPMPLPYEDVATNDEEHNCWTKHSALAIFVTAVPVTLASVVLWLKRKAPSMAITSYIGLSAGACFIYLAILERESDVDGFWGWWLSISGALYLAVLCDLTHCKRQIARCPLIWGINVSALAFFIGMIILTGIFESPTAWPWIIFNVLALIPLVIVGLGYSQVFLLVLCAVGWLMTAVKIASALAAIAAPTANVPIYFIVLAISGLLIAVAGWWLNKNQDELGSVICYHMERLSLSRRLFPDVVLELEESATSNQSDDELQGDMPA
;
A
#
# COMPACT_ATOMS: atom_id res chain seq x y z
N MET A 1 1.73 25.55 14.69
CA MET A 1 2.54 25.26 13.49
C MET A 1 3.63 24.28 13.86
N CYS A 2 3.79 23.21 13.10
CA CYS A 2 4.97 22.35 13.18
C CYS A 2 6.18 23.18 12.72
N THR A 3 7.25 23.24 13.52
CA THR A 3 8.46 23.94 13.10
C THR A 3 9.14 23.18 11.95
N THR A 4 9.90 23.85 11.10
CA THR A 4 10.70 23.22 10.02
C THR A 4 11.54 22.05 10.52
N GLU A 5 12.06 22.16 11.75
CA GLU A 5 12.78 21.10 12.46
C GLU A 5 11.95 19.81 12.62
N GLN A 6 10.66 19.92 12.89
CA GLN A 6 9.77 18.75 13.01
C GLN A 6 9.66 18.03 11.66
N THR A 7 9.51 18.79 10.57
CA THR A 7 9.44 18.22 9.22
C THR A 7 10.72 17.45 8.87
N PHE A 8 11.90 18.02 9.13
CA PHE A 8 13.17 17.32 8.90
C PHE A 8 13.35 16.08 9.77
N ALA A 9 12.94 16.14 11.05
CA ALA A 9 12.97 14.98 11.93
C ALA A 9 12.06 13.84 11.42
N TRP A 10 10.89 14.18 10.86
CA TRP A 10 9.99 13.22 10.22
C TRP A 10 10.57 12.61 8.95
N VAL A 11 11.14 13.42 8.07
CA VAL A 11 11.79 12.91 6.86
C VAL A 11 12.94 11.96 7.24
N GLY A 12 13.79 12.35 8.19
CA GLY A 12 14.87 11.49 8.70
C GLY A 12 14.34 10.19 9.30
N ALA A 13 13.27 10.25 10.08
CA ALA A 13 12.62 9.07 10.62
C ALA A 13 12.07 8.15 9.53
N ILE A 14 11.37 8.68 8.53
CA ILE A 14 10.83 7.90 7.41
C ILE A 14 11.97 7.19 6.67
N VAL A 15 13.06 7.89 6.36
CA VAL A 15 14.22 7.31 5.67
C VAL A 15 14.84 6.17 6.49
N VAL A 16 15.03 6.38 7.80
CA VAL A 16 15.55 5.32 8.69
C VAL A 16 14.61 4.11 8.70
N ASN A 17 13.29 4.32 8.76
CA ASN A 17 12.32 3.22 8.73
C ASN A 17 12.34 2.47 7.40
N ILE A 18 12.42 3.16 6.27
CA ILE A 18 12.54 2.53 4.95
C ILE A 18 13.79 1.64 4.90
N ALA A 19 14.92 2.10 5.45
CA ALA A 19 16.15 1.31 5.52
C ALA A 19 15.97 0.05 6.39
N PHE A 20 15.33 0.16 7.56
CA PHE A 20 15.05 -0.99 8.44
C PHE A 20 14.01 -1.94 7.83
N ILE A 21 12.95 -1.43 7.19
CA ILE A 21 11.97 -2.26 6.47
C ILE A 21 12.67 -3.03 5.35
N SER A 22 13.57 -2.38 4.59
CA SER A 22 14.36 -3.04 3.54
C SER A 22 15.27 -4.14 4.12
N LEU A 23 15.90 -3.89 5.27
CA LEU A 23 16.73 -4.87 5.97
C LEU A 23 15.90 -6.06 6.50
N ILE A 24 14.72 -5.79 7.07
CA ILE A 24 13.79 -6.81 7.55
C ILE A 24 13.26 -7.64 6.37
N ALA A 25 12.89 -7.01 5.27
CA ALA A 25 12.42 -7.68 4.06
C ALA A 25 13.52 -8.56 3.44
N TRP A 26 14.76 -8.08 3.38
CA TRP A 26 15.91 -8.87 2.96
C TRP A 26 16.19 -10.05 3.91
N GLY A 27 16.13 -9.82 5.22
CA GLY A 27 16.26 -10.90 6.21
C GLY A 27 15.15 -11.93 6.05
N ALA A 28 13.91 -11.49 5.83
CA ALA A 28 12.76 -12.37 5.69
C ALA A 28 12.80 -13.19 4.39
N SER A 29 13.27 -12.61 3.28
CA SER A 29 13.39 -13.30 1.99
C SER A 29 14.53 -14.32 1.96
N THR A 30 15.60 -14.09 2.72
CA THR A 30 16.71 -15.05 2.84
C THR A 30 16.37 -16.17 3.81
N ILE A 31 15.99 -15.82 5.04
CA ILE A 31 15.63 -16.76 6.10
C ILE A 31 14.56 -16.09 6.98
N TRP A 32 13.30 -16.51 6.86
CA TRP A 32 12.17 -15.79 7.47
C TRP A 32 12.34 -15.44 8.97
N TRP A 33 12.89 -16.37 9.77
CA TRP A 33 13.10 -16.15 11.21
C TRP A 33 14.18 -15.10 11.50
N VAL A 34 15.14 -14.88 10.59
CA VAL A 34 16.13 -13.80 10.69
C VAL A 34 15.44 -12.44 10.53
N GLY A 35 14.60 -12.30 9.50
CA GLY A 35 13.79 -11.09 9.30
C GLY A 35 12.91 -10.78 10.52
N PHE A 36 12.22 -11.81 11.05
CA PHE A 36 11.40 -11.69 12.26
C PHE A 36 12.21 -11.24 13.49
N LEU A 37 13.37 -11.84 13.73
CA LEU A 37 14.23 -11.48 14.86
C LEU A 37 14.76 -10.05 14.77
N ILE A 38 15.17 -9.60 13.57
CA ILE A 38 15.57 -8.21 13.32
C ILE A 38 14.40 -7.27 13.63
N SER A 39 13.18 -7.63 13.23
CA SER A 39 11.96 -6.84 13.46
C SER A 39 11.63 -6.69 14.96
N ILE A 40 11.76 -7.77 15.75
CA ILE A 40 11.60 -7.72 17.22
C ILE A 40 12.65 -6.81 17.86
N VAL A 41 13.93 -6.99 17.51
CA VAL A 41 15.03 -6.19 18.07
C VAL A 41 14.84 -4.71 17.76
N TYR A 42 14.46 -4.39 16.52
CA TYR A 42 14.17 -3.03 16.09
C TYR A 42 13.00 -2.41 16.88
N THR A 43 11.89 -3.15 17.02
CA THR A 43 10.72 -2.72 17.79
C THR A 43 11.07 -2.44 19.26
N ALA A 44 11.83 -3.34 19.90
CA ALA A 44 12.29 -3.17 21.28
C ALA A 44 13.24 -1.97 21.42
N MET A 45 14.14 -1.75 20.46
CA MET A 45 15.06 -0.61 20.44
C MET A 45 14.29 0.71 20.33
N LEU A 46 13.31 0.82 19.43
CA LEU A 46 12.47 2.02 19.28
C LEU A 46 11.74 2.36 20.58
N PHE A 47 11.13 1.36 21.23
CA PHE A 47 10.46 1.56 22.51
C PHE A 47 11.42 2.01 23.62
N GLY A 48 12.58 1.37 23.71
CA GLY A 48 13.63 1.72 24.68
C GLY A 48 14.15 3.15 24.48
N LEU A 49 14.36 3.56 23.23
CA LEU A 49 14.76 4.92 22.89
C LEU A 49 13.64 5.93 23.20
N ALA A 50 12.39 5.62 22.84
CA ALA A 50 11.24 6.47 23.15
C ALA A 50 11.16 6.76 24.65
N ARG A 51 11.21 5.70 25.48
CA ARG A 51 11.18 5.79 26.94
C ARG A 51 12.38 6.55 27.50
N THR A 52 13.57 6.37 26.93
CA THR A 52 14.78 7.07 27.39
C THR A 52 14.70 8.57 27.11
N VAL A 53 14.23 8.97 25.93
CA VAL A 53 14.01 10.38 25.57
C VAL A 53 12.92 10.99 26.44
N ASP A 54 11.82 10.27 26.65
CA ASP A 54 10.71 10.67 27.50
C ASP A 54 11.18 10.92 28.95
N LYS A 55 11.91 9.96 29.55
CA LYS A 55 12.48 10.10 30.89
C LYS A 55 13.48 11.25 30.99
N LYS A 56 14.39 11.40 30.02
CA LYS A 56 15.39 12.49 30.00
C LYS A 56 14.76 13.87 29.87
N SER A 57 13.58 13.96 29.24
CA SER A 57 12.84 15.22 29.14
C SER A 57 12.16 15.65 30.45
N GLY A 58 12.21 14.81 31.49
CA GLY A 58 11.59 15.09 32.79
C GLY A 58 10.06 15.02 32.75
N TRP A 59 9.49 14.36 31.74
CA TRP A 59 8.05 14.22 31.58
C TRP A 59 7.43 13.30 32.63
N ASP A 60 8.09 12.19 32.96
CA ASP A 60 7.62 11.19 33.94
C ASP A 60 7.41 11.75 35.35
N VAL A 61 8.30 12.65 35.81
CA VAL A 61 8.27 13.19 37.18
C VAL A 61 7.06 14.10 37.39
N VAL A 62 6.64 14.80 36.34
CA VAL A 62 5.52 15.75 36.41
C VAL A 62 4.18 15.04 36.26
N ALA A 63 4.10 14.00 35.43
CA ALA A 63 2.89 13.20 35.30
C ALA A 63 2.53 12.53 36.64
N ALA A 64 3.51 11.98 37.35
CA ALA A 64 3.30 11.39 38.67
C ALA A 64 2.84 12.43 39.73
N ALA A 65 3.39 13.64 39.69
CA ALA A 65 3.01 14.71 40.61
C ALA A 65 1.63 15.31 40.31
N ALA A 66 1.19 15.31 39.05
CA ALA A 66 -0.15 15.76 38.67
C ALA A 66 -1.23 14.80 39.17
N ASP A 67 -1.01 13.48 39.01
CA ASP A 67 -1.92 12.46 39.55
C ASP A 67 -2.02 12.55 41.09
N GLU A 68 -0.92 12.88 41.79
CA GLU A 68 -0.93 13.03 43.26
C GLU A 68 -1.71 14.28 43.72
N ASN A 69 -1.61 15.41 43.00
CA ASN A 69 -2.35 16.63 43.33
C ASN A 69 -3.86 16.52 43.05
N ASP A 70 -4.28 15.82 42.00
CA ASP A 70 -5.71 15.58 41.74
C ASP A 70 -6.33 14.72 42.84
N ILE A 71 -5.60 13.73 43.36
CA ILE A 71 -6.04 12.92 44.51
C ILE A 71 -6.17 13.77 45.78
N ILE A 72 -5.22 14.67 46.05
CA ILE A 72 -5.26 15.55 47.23
C ILE A 72 -6.42 16.54 47.14
N ASN A 73 -6.65 17.14 45.97
CA ASN A 73 -7.75 18.08 45.78
C ASN A 73 -9.12 17.40 45.90
N GLN A 74 -9.27 16.17 45.36
CA GLN A 74 -10.49 15.37 45.58
C GLN A 74 -10.69 15.01 47.05
N ALA A 75 -9.63 14.67 47.79
CA ALA A 75 -9.73 14.38 49.22
C ALA A 75 -10.11 15.63 50.05
N SER A 76 -9.69 16.84 49.64
CA SER A 76 -10.03 18.07 50.35
C SER A 76 -11.44 18.61 50.08
N GLU A 77 -12.08 18.23 48.96
CA GLU A 77 -13.47 18.61 48.67
C GLU A 77 -14.49 17.74 49.42
N GLU A 78 -14.15 16.48 49.75
CA GLU A 78 -15.03 15.60 50.56
C GLU A 78 -15.06 15.95 52.05
N GLU A 79 -14.05 16.65 52.59
CA GLU A 79 -13.96 16.94 54.03
C GLU A 79 -14.73 18.23 54.45
N ASN A 80 -15.34 18.95 53.51
CA ASN A 80 -16.01 20.23 53.76
C ASN A 80 -17.53 20.22 53.53
N SER A 81 -18.16 19.05 53.38
CA SER A 81 -19.62 18.94 53.16
C SER A 81 -20.45 18.52 54.38
N ASP A 82 -19.85 18.40 55.57
CA ASP A 82 -20.58 18.14 56.82
C ASP A 82 -20.43 19.35 57.76
N ASP A 83 -21.38 20.28 57.70
CA ASP A 83 -22.09 20.73 58.90
C ASP A 83 -23.20 21.74 58.57
N SER A 84 -24.43 21.31 58.83
CA SER A 84 -25.55 22.20 59.07
C SER A 84 -26.02 22.00 60.51
N VAL A 85 -26.32 23.13 61.16
CA VAL A 85 -27.16 23.30 62.36
C VAL A 85 -26.45 23.13 63.72
N VAL A 86 -26.28 24.26 64.44
CA VAL A 86 -26.98 24.62 65.71
C VAL A 86 -26.56 26.04 66.16
N HIS A 87 -27.55 26.83 66.59
CA HIS A 87 -27.48 28.13 67.28
C HIS A 87 -26.45 28.22 68.43
N ASP A 88 -25.89 29.39 68.73
CA ASP A 88 -26.35 30.28 69.81
C ASP A 88 -25.43 31.51 70.02
N GLU A 89 -26.01 32.47 70.73
CA GLU A 89 -25.70 33.86 71.04
C GLU A 89 -24.48 34.14 71.96
N THR A 90 -24.06 35.42 72.00
CA THR A 90 -23.42 36.20 73.09
C THR A 90 -21.89 36.36 73.28
N ASP A 91 -21.53 37.66 73.34
CA ASP A 91 -20.65 38.39 74.27
C ASP A 91 -19.10 38.43 74.17
N ASN A 92 -18.63 39.64 73.81
CA ASN A 92 -17.70 40.51 74.54
C ASN A 92 -16.63 39.88 75.45
N VAL A 93 -15.34 40.02 75.11
CA VAL A 93 -14.28 40.40 76.08
C VAL A 93 -13.18 41.25 75.41
N VAL A 94 -12.98 42.43 75.98
CA VAL A 94 -11.86 43.36 75.80
C VAL A 94 -10.60 42.80 76.48
N VAL A 95 -9.46 42.72 75.79
CA VAL A 95 -8.14 42.87 76.43
C VAL A 95 -7.19 43.62 75.49
N ALA A 96 -6.89 44.85 75.87
CA ALA A 96 -5.74 45.61 75.38
C ALA A 96 -4.46 45.13 76.09
N VAL A 97 -3.39 44.87 75.34
CA VAL A 97 -2.02 45.00 75.86
C VAL A 97 -1.15 45.59 74.75
N ALA A 98 -0.71 46.83 74.99
CA ALA A 98 0.34 47.49 74.26
C ALA A 98 1.72 47.07 74.80
N ALA A 99 2.69 46.87 73.92
CA ALA A 99 4.11 47.07 74.23
C ALA A 99 4.90 47.40 72.95
N ASP A 100 5.70 48.45 73.10
CA ASP A 100 6.50 49.19 72.12
C ASP A 100 7.76 48.46 71.58
N LEU A 101 8.01 48.68 70.28
CA LEU A 101 9.31 48.93 69.56
C LEU A 101 10.48 47.91 69.61
N PRO A 102 11.48 47.93 68.67
CA PRO A 102 11.66 48.78 67.49
C PRO A 102 12.01 48.06 66.15
N THR A 103 11.72 48.78 65.07
CA THR A 103 12.38 48.81 63.75
C THR A 103 13.49 47.79 63.41
N ARG A 104 13.20 46.87 62.46
CA ARG A 104 14.22 46.42 61.51
C ARG A 104 13.65 46.21 60.10
N ARG A 105 14.09 47.11 59.21
CA ARG A 105 14.05 47.00 57.74
C ARG A 105 14.50 45.61 57.27
N SER A 106 13.60 44.88 56.60
CA SER A 106 13.87 44.15 55.35
C SER A 106 12.53 43.67 54.80
N ARG A 107 11.91 44.53 53.99
CA ARG A 107 10.74 44.19 53.19
C ARG A 107 11.22 43.30 52.04
N SER A 108 11.53 42.04 52.34
CA SER A 108 11.49 40.99 51.32
C SER A 108 10.01 40.79 51.02
N VAL A 109 9.54 41.45 49.97
CA VAL A 109 8.32 41.06 49.28
C VAL A 109 8.59 39.63 48.85
N ARG A 110 8.14 38.68 49.68
CA ARG A 110 8.02 37.27 49.32
C ARG A 110 6.98 37.29 48.22
N MET A 111 7.44 37.48 46.98
CA MET A 111 6.65 37.19 45.80
C MET A 111 6.19 35.76 46.02
N LEU A 112 4.91 35.61 46.36
CA LEU A 112 4.19 34.36 46.15
C LEU A 112 4.63 33.89 44.77
N PRO A 113 5.22 32.69 44.63
CA PRO A 113 5.61 32.18 43.33
C PRO A 113 4.37 32.28 42.47
N GLY A 114 4.37 33.26 41.55
CA GLY A 114 3.24 33.54 40.70
C GLY A 114 2.82 32.21 40.12
N SER A 115 1.53 31.87 40.28
CA SER A 115 0.98 30.61 39.79
C SER A 115 1.57 30.42 38.39
N ILE A 116 2.46 29.44 38.28
CA ILE A 116 3.05 29.08 37.00
C ILE A 116 1.85 28.53 36.26
N THR A 117 1.14 29.43 35.56
CA THR A 117 0.04 29.11 34.67
C THR A 117 0.58 27.97 33.86
N SER A 118 0.01 26.78 34.09
CA SER A 118 0.61 25.51 33.73
C SER A 118 0.93 25.56 32.25
N SER A 119 2.17 25.90 31.91
CA SER A 119 2.57 26.02 30.52
C SER A 119 2.42 24.61 30.00
N GLU A 120 1.38 24.39 29.19
CA GLU A 120 0.96 23.10 28.68
C GLU A 120 2.20 22.41 28.11
N ARG A 121 2.86 21.57 28.94
CA ARG A 121 4.14 20.98 28.55
C ARG A 121 3.83 20.11 27.36
N ARG A 122 4.60 20.26 26.29
CA ARG A 122 4.45 19.46 25.08
C ARG A 122 5.45 18.31 25.12
N MET A 123 4.97 17.11 24.81
CA MET A 123 5.83 15.95 24.69
C MET A 123 6.94 16.23 23.67
N PRO A 124 8.20 15.84 23.91
CA PRO A 124 9.26 16.01 22.93
C PRO A 124 8.86 15.37 21.60
N VAL A 125 9.03 16.12 20.51
CA VAL A 125 8.67 15.67 19.16
C VAL A 125 9.31 14.32 18.84
N LEU A 126 10.59 14.16 19.23
CA LEU A 126 11.34 12.92 19.03
C LEU A 126 10.71 11.74 19.79
N ALA A 127 10.28 11.92 21.04
CA ALA A 127 9.64 10.86 21.81
C ALA A 127 8.30 10.46 21.17
N ASN A 128 7.47 11.44 20.80
CA ASN A 128 6.20 11.21 20.11
C ASN A 128 6.39 10.43 18.79
N LEU A 129 7.43 10.78 18.04
CA LEU A 129 7.78 10.10 16.79
C LEU A 129 8.23 8.66 17.07
N LEU A 130 9.13 8.44 18.04
CA LEU A 130 9.64 7.11 18.37
C LEU A 130 8.52 6.17 18.86
N TYR A 131 7.55 6.67 19.63
CA TYR A 131 6.36 5.91 20.01
C TYR A 131 5.51 5.52 18.80
N GLY A 132 5.31 6.43 17.84
CA GLY A 132 4.58 6.14 16.60
C GLY A 132 5.30 5.11 15.73
N LEU A 133 6.63 5.20 15.63
CA LEU A 133 7.42 4.19 14.92
C LEU A 133 7.37 2.83 15.61
N PHE A 134 7.42 2.81 16.95
CA PHE A 134 7.29 1.59 17.72
C PHE A 134 5.96 0.88 17.45
N THR A 135 4.83 1.59 17.45
CA THR A 135 3.52 0.98 17.18
C THR A 135 3.41 0.48 15.74
N LEU A 136 3.97 1.19 14.75
CA LEU A 136 4.05 0.70 13.37
C LEU A 136 4.94 -0.55 13.25
N ALA A 137 6.11 -0.54 13.88
CA ALA A 137 7.03 -1.67 13.88
C ALA A 137 6.42 -2.91 14.55
N LEU A 138 5.67 -2.72 15.64
CA LEU A 138 4.89 -3.77 16.27
C LEU A 138 3.89 -4.40 15.29
N GLY A 139 3.20 -3.58 14.49
CA GLY A 139 2.27 -4.06 13.47
C GLY A 139 2.94 -4.84 12.36
N VAL A 140 4.04 -4.31 11.81
CA VAL A 140 4.82 -4.99 10.78
C VAL A 140 5.36 -6.33 11.31
N THR A 141 5.95 -6.34 12.50
CA THR A 141 6.44 -7.57 13.17
C THR A 141 5.32 -8.58 13.33
N GLY A 142 4.14 -8.11 13.78
CA GLY A 142 2.98 -8.95 13.97
C GLY A 142 2.47 -9.57 12.67
N TYR A 143 2.57 -8.83 11.56
CA TYR A 143 2.09 -9.28 10.25
C TYR A 143 3.04 -10.28 9.58
N PHE A 144 4.34 -10.19 9.86
CA PHE A 144 5.31 -11.19 9.41
C PHE A 144 5.02 -12.59 9.96
N LEU A 145 4.47 -12.69 11.18
CA LEU A 145 4.20 -13.99 11.79
C LEU A 145 3.18 -14.82 10.98
N PRO A 146 1.94 -14.35 10.68
CA PRO A 146 0.97 -15.12 9.91
C PRO A 146 1.43 -15.35 8.46
N MET A 147 2.11 -14.38 7.84
CA MET A 147 2.73 -14.52 6.51
C MET A 147 3.68 -15.71 6.40
N ASN A 148 4.43 -16.00 7.47
CA ASN A 148 5.43 -17.08 7.46
C ASN A 148 4.93 -18.38 8.11
N LEU A 149 3.97 -18.31 9.04
CA LEU A 149 3.35 -19.51 9.64
C LEU A 149 2.38 -20.19 8.68
N PHE A 150 1.59 -19.40 7.96
CA PHE A 150 0.62 -19.88 6.98
C PHE A 150 1.14 -19.55 5.59
N TYR A 151 1.99 -20.44 5.08
CA TYR A 151 2.46 -20.34 3.71
C TYR A 151 1.34 -20.73 2.75
N CYS A 152 0.55 -19.75 2.32
CA CYS A 152 -0.48 -19.95 1.32
C CYS A 152 0.19 -20.14 -0.03
N TYR A 153 0.13 -21.37 -0.54
CA TYR A 153 0.70 -21.77 -1.82
C TYR A 153 -0.07 -21.13 -2.98
N GLY A 154 0.08 -19.81 -3.16
CA GLY A 154 -0.32 -19.12 -4.36
C GLY A 154 0.61 -19.51 -5.49
N ARG A 155 0.04 -20.11 -6.53
CA ARG A 155 0.60 -20.69 -7.76
C ARG A 155 1.76 -19.98 -8.50
N SER A 156 2.36 -18.88 -8.05
CA SER A 156 3.18 -18.03 -8.95
C SER A 156 4.67 -17.81 -8.65
N SER A 157 5.25 -18.00 -7.46
CA SER A 157 6.69 -17.63 -7.31
C SER A 157 7.45 -18.06 -6.04
N GLY A 158 6.89 -18.92 -5.21
CA GLY A 158 7.63 -19.47 -4.06
C GLY A 158 8.74 -20.45 -4.44
N PRO A 159 9.80 -20.66 -3.61
CA PRO A 159 10.72 -21.78 -3.77
C PRO A 159 9.90 -23.08 -3.77
N TYR A 160 9.80 -23.67 -4.96
CA TYR A 160 8.97 -24.81 -5.30
C TYR A 160 9.09 -25.92 -4.25
N THR A 161 8.04 -26.17 -3.46
CA THR A 161 7.88 -27.53 -2.95
C THR A 161 7.35 -28.36 -4.11
N PRO A 162 8.01 -29.48 -4.44
CA PRO A 162 7.56 -30.34 -5.51
C PRO A 162 6.16 -30.83 -5.16
N SER A 163 5.17 -30.52 -6.01
CA SER A 163 3.86 -31.15 -5.90
C SER A 163 4.06 -32.67 -5.95
N SER A 164 3.31 -33.38 -5.12
CA SER A 164 3.47 -34.82 -4.84
C SER A 164 3.30 -35.74 -6.05
N ASN A 165 2.99 -35.21 -7.23
CA ASN A 165 2.67 -35.99 -8.42
C ASN A 165 3.90 -36.38 -9.25
N GLY A 166 5.00 -35.62 -9.19
CA GLY A 166 6.22 -35.94 -9.92
C GLY A 166 7.04 -34.71 -10.29
N HIS A 167 8.24 -34.94 -10.78
CA HIS A 167 9.17 -33.88 -11.16
C HIS A 167 9.73 -34.15 -12.55
N TRP A 168 9.75 -33.12 -13.39
CA TRP A 168 10.43 -33.14 -14.67
C TRP A 168 11.90 -32.83 -14.50
N SER A 169 12.76 -33.78 -14.83
CA SER A 169 14.21 -33.61 -14.76
C SER A 169 14.84 -33.87 -16.12
N THR A 170 15.74 -32.98 -16.52
CA THR A 170 16.62 -33.21 -17.67
C THR A 170 17.96 -33.69 -17.16
N ASP A 171 18.48 -34.79 -17.71
CA ASP A 171 19.86 -35.17 -17.48
C ASP A 171 20.77 -34.22 -18.25
N ILE A 172 21.25 -33.16 -17.59
CA ILE A 172 22.04 -32.12 -18.26
C ILE A 172 23.44 -32.65 -18.68
N SER A 173 23.83 -33.84 -18.21
CA SER A 173 25.13 -34.44 -18.54
C SER A 173 25.19 -34.96 -19.98
N ILE A 174 24.04 -35.32 -20.58
CA ILE A 174 23.95 -35.78 -21.97
C ILE A 174 23.91 -34.62 -22.98
N LEU A 175 23.60 -33.40 -22.53
CA LEU A 175 23.50 -32.23 -23.40
C LEU A 175 24.90 -31.73 -23.83
N PRO A 176 25.01 -31.10 -25.02
CA PRO A 176 26.21 -30.37 -25.45
C PRO A 176 26.70 -29.38 -24.39
N SER A 177 28.00 -29.10 -24.33
CA SER A 177 28.59 -28.36 -23.21
C SER A 177 28.07 -26.93 -23.04
N ASP A 178 27.76 -26.24 -24.14
CA ASP A 178 27.20 -24.90 -24.15
C ASP A 178 25.69 -24.91 -23.84
N VAL A 179 24.96 -25.87 -24.39
CA VAL A 179 23.55 -26.13 -24.03
C VAL A 179 23.42 -26.47 -22.54
N ARG A 180 24.37 -27.22 -21.96
CA ARG A 180 24.40 -27.53 -20.52
C ARG A 180 24.51 -26.28 -19.67
N ALA A 181 25.39 -25.35 -20.04
CA ALA A 181 25.54 -24.09 -19.32
C ALA A 181 24.23 -23.28 -19.38
N TRP A 182 23.63 -23.17 -20.57
CA TRP A 182 22.33 -22.50 -20.79
C TRP A 182 21.17 -23.17 -20.02
N ALA A 183 21.07 -24.49 -20.07
CA ALA A 183 20.05 -25.28 -19.38
C ALA A 183 20.15 -25.14 -17.85
N SER A 184 21.37 -25.05 -17.31
CA SER A 184 21.61 -24.89 -15.87
C SER A 184 21.37 -23.47 -15.33
N SER A 185 21.18 -22.49 -16.20
CA SER A 185 20.87 -21.12 -15.77
C SER A 185 19.48 -21.06 -15.13
N THR A 186 19.45 -20.77 -13.83
CA THR A 186 18.22 -20.55 -13.04
C THR A 186 17.63 -19.17 -13.26
N LYS A 187 18.41 -18.23 -13.79
CA LYS A 187 17.85 -17.00 -14.32
C LYS A 187 17.17 -17.38 -15.63
N PRO A 188 15.83 -17.25 -15.77
CA PRO A 188 15.28 -17.16 -17.11
C PRO A 188 16.09 -16.06 -17.78
N HIS A 189 16.77 -16.37 -18.89
CA HIS A 189 17.40 -15.28 -19.66
C HIS A 189 16.29 -14.26 -19.87
N GLU A 190 16.59 -12.98 -19.57
CA GLU A 190 15.66 -11.87 -19.77
C GLU A 190 14.94 -12.15 -21.08
N MET A 191 13.63 -12.46 -20.99
CA MET A 191 12.87 -12.92 -22.15
C MET A 191 13.19 -11.93 -23.26
N SER A 192 13.80 -12.40 -24.35
CA SER A 192 14.17 -11.51 -25.43
C SER A 192 12.88 -10.97 -26.01
N TYR A 193 12.47 -9.78 -25.56
CA TYR A 193 11.32 -9.04 -26.08
C TYR A 193 11.64 -8.42 -27.44
N ALA A 194 12.60 -9.01 -28.18
CA ALA A 194 12.80 -8.65 -29.56
C ALA A 194 11.48 -8.91 -30.29
N THR A 195 10.90 -7.85 -30.85
CA THR A 195 9.70 -7.90 -31.69
C THR A 195 10.05 -8.03 -33.17
N PHE A 196 11.35 -8.04 -33.50
CA PHE A 196 11.83 -8.20 -34.86
C PHE A 196 13.20 -8.88 -34.90
N ILE A 197 13.55 -9.41 -36.06
CA ILE A 197 14.86 -9.97 -36.33
C ILE A 197 15.24 -9.88 -37.79
N PHE A 198 16.54 -9.71 -38.05
CA PHE A 198 17.11 -9.63 -39.39
C PHE A 198 17.80 -10.95 -39.76
N ILE A 199 17.37 -11.53 -40.87
CA ILE A 199 17.96 -12.71 -41.49
C ILE A 199 18.89 -12.25 -42.61
N SER A 200 20.18 -12.51 -42.44
CA SER A 200 21.18 -12.31 -43.49
C SER A 200 21.45 -13.63 -44.21
N SER A 201 21.16 -13.71 -45.51
CA SER A 201 21.58 -14.86 -46.31
C SER A 201 23.08 -14.78 -46.57
N ALA A 202 23.80 -15.89 -46.41
CA ALA A 202 25.19 -16.01 -46.85
C ALA A 202 25.24 -15.68 -48.36
N GLY A 203 25.83 -14.54 -48.73
CA GLY A 203 25.85 -14.01 -50.09
C GLY A 203 25.05 -12.72 -50.31
N GLY A 204 24.28 -12.24 -49.32
CA GLY A 204 23.61 -10.92 -49.35
C GLY A 204 22.47 -10.76 -50.36
N GLU A 205 22.20 -11.76 -51.21
CA GLU A 205 21.19 -11.67 -52.26
C GLU A 205 19.74 -11.67 -51.72
N ARG A 206 19.51 -12.16 -50.49
CA ARG A 206 18.18 -12.26 -49.89
C ARG A 206 18.24 -11.96 -48.40
N ASN A 207 18.02 -10.70 -48.06
CA ASN A 207 17.90 -10.25 -46.68
C ASN A 207 16.43 -10.04 -46.34
N PHE A 208 16.00 -10.58 -45.20
CA PHE A 208 14.63 -10.47 -44.72
C PHE A 208 14.62 -9.95 -43.28
N THR A 209 13.63 -9.13 -42.96
CA THR A 209 13.30 -8.77 -41.59
C THR A 209 11.98 -9.43 -41.23
N LEU A 210 11.99 -10.29 -40.22
CA LEU A 210 10.77 -10.76 -39.60
C LEU A 210 10.40 -9.83 -38.46
N PHE A 211 9.13 -9.50 -38.31
CA PHE A 211 8.67 -8.63 -37.23
C PHE A 211 7.22 -8.88 -36.86
N GLU A 212 6.90 -8.52 -35.64
CA GLU A 212 5.55 -8.46 -35.11
C GLU A 212 4.83 -7.21 -35.62
N GLY A 213 3.64 -7.37 -36.20
CA GLY A 213 2.87 -6.27 -36.78
C GLY A 213 1.37 -6.49 -36.76
N ARG A 214 0.60 -5.40 -36.82
CA ARG A 214 -0.86 -5.42 -36.78
C ARG A 214 -1.45 -4.99 -38.11
N ASP A 215 -2.39 -5.79 -38.63
CA ASP A 215 -3.24 -5.38 -39.74
C ASP A 215 -4.47 -4.65 -39.19
N ASN A 216 -4.72 -3.43 -39.65
CA ASN A 216 -5.85 -2.59 -39.19
C ASN A 216 -7.22 -3.23 -39.49
N ALA A 217 -7.30 -4.25 -40.35
CA ALA A 217 -8.55 -4.78 -40.87
C ALA A 217 -9.22 -5.90 -40.05
N SER A 218 -8.52 -6.62 -39.16
CA SER A 218 -9.05 -7.93 -38.69
C SER A 218 -8.88 -8.32 -37.21
N GLY A 219 -8.39 -7.45 -36.33
CA GLY A 219 -8.48 -7.70 -34.87
C GLY A 219 -7.36 -7.11 -34.04
N ASN A 220 -7.46 -7.31 -32.72
CA ASN A 220 -6.48 -6.83 -31.73
C ASN A 220 -5.20 -7.68 -31.65
N SER A 221 -5.10 -8.78 -32.39
CA SER A 221 -3.92 -9.67 -32.34
C SER A 221 -2.83 -9.20 -33.30
N GLU A 222 -1.61 -9.12 -32.79
CA GLU A 222 -0.42 -8.99 -33.61
C GLU A 222 -0.15 -10.27 -34.41
N THR A 223 0.41 -10.13 -35.60
CA THR A 223 0.68 -11.21 -36.56
C THR A 223 2.14 -11.15 -37.01
N LEU A 224 2.64 -12.25 -37.59
CA LEU A 224 3.99 -12.30 -38.12
C LEU A 224 4.08 -11.68 -39.52
N TRP A 225 5.02 -10.77 -39.71
CA TRP A 225 5.32 -10.15 -41.00
C TRP A 225 6.74 -10.45 -41.44
N SER A 226 6.95 -10.49 -42.76
CA SER A 226 8.28 -10.56 -43.39
C SER A 226 8.44 -9.44 -44.41
N ALA A 227 9.49 -8.65 -44.27
CA ALA A 227 9.87 -7.63 -45.23
C ALA A 227 11.20 -8.00 -45.92
N ALA A 228 11.20 -8.07 -47.25
CA ALA A 228 12.42 -8.25 -48.03
C ALA A 228 13.14 -6.91 -48.23
N ALA A 229 14.48 -6.93 -48.23
CA ALA A 229 15.29 -5.70 -48.35
C ALA A 229 15.11 -4.90 -49.66
N MET A 230 14.54 -5.48 -50.73
CA MET A 230 14.45 -4.87 -52.06
C MET A 230 13.14 -4.09 -52.33
N GLY A 231 12.57 -3.43 -51.32
CA GLY A 231 11.41 -2.55 -51.51
C GLY A 231 10.12 -3.24 -51.96
N ARG A 232 10.00 -4.55 -51.73
CA ARG A 232 8.72 -5.26 -51.86
C ARG A 232 7.86 -4.97 -50.63
N GLU A 233 6.55 -4.94 -50.81
CA GLU A 233 5.61 -4.81 -49.71
C GLU A 233 5.79 -5.96 -48.71
N PRO A 234 5.69 -5.70 -47.40
CA PRO A 234 5.74 -6.74 -46.38
C PRO A 234 4.67 -7.81 -46.59
N PHE A 235 5.05 -9.07 -46.39
CA PHE A 235 4.16 -10.21 -46.48
C PHE A 235 3.68 -10.63 -45.08
N ASN A 236 2.36 -10.76 -44.89
CA ASN A 236 1.75 -11.18 -43.64
C ASN A 236 1.55 -12.70 -43.60
N PHE A 237 1.88 -13.32 -42.46
CA PHE A 237 1.52 -14.70 -42.11
C PHE A 237 0.38 -14.68 -41.08
N PRO A 238 -0.89 -14.56 -41.51
CA PRO A 238 -2.02 -14.32 -40.60
C PRO A 238 -2.32 -15.49 -39.65
N ASN A 239 -1.81 -16.67 -39.98
CA ASN A 239 -1.97 -17.88 -39.17
C ASN A 239 -1.08 -17.88 -37.92
N ILE A 240 -0.11 -16.97 -37.82
CA ILE A 240 0.77 -16.87 -36.65
C ILE A 240 0.46 -15.57 -35.92
N GLN A 241 -0.01 -15.69 -34.69
CA GLN A 241 -0.37 -14.57 -33.82
C GLN A 241 0.66 -14.39 -32.70
N ASN A 242 0.83 -13.14 -32.26
CA ASN A 242 1.71 -12.71 -31.17
C ASN A 242 3.14 -13.33 -31.25
N PRO A 243 3.84 -13.21 -32.39
CA PRO A 243 5.17 -13.78 -32.52
C PRO A 243 6.17 -13.05 -31.62
N SER A 244 6.98 -13.79 -30.85
CA SER A 244 7.97 -13.20 -29.94
C SER A 244 9.23 -14.08 -29.83
N GLN A 245 10.22 -13.62 -29.07
CA GLN A 245 11.47 -14.35 -28.80
C GLN A 245 12.23 -14.76 -30.08
N PHE A 246 12.38 -13.82 -31.00
CA PHE A 246 13.08 -14.10 -32.25
C PHE A 246 14.56 -14.42 -32.02
N ILE A 247 15.06 -15.46 -32.68
CA ILE A 247 16.48 -15.85 -32.72
C ILE A 247 16.90 -16.23 -34.14
N THR A 248 18.11 -15.87 -34.55
CA THR A 248 18.66 -16.24 -35.86
C THR A 248 19.57 -17.46 -35.74
N THR A 249 19.47 -18.32 -36.74
CA THR A 249 20.37 -19.45 -36.95
C THR A 249 21.40 -19.06 -38.00
N ARG A 250 22.57 -19.71 -38.01
CA ARG A 250 23.56 -19.50 -39.07
C ARG A 250 23.14 -20.09 -40.42
N THR A 251 22.12 -20.95 -40.41
CA THR A 251 21.57 -21.59 -41.61
C THR A 251 20.64 -20.69 -42.43
N GLY A 252 20.46 -19.44 -42.00
CA GLY A 252 19.57 -18.48 -42.68
C GLY A 252 18.10 -18.63 -42.29
N TRP A 253 17.81 -19.33 -41.20
CA TRP A 253 16.48 -19.38 -40.58
C TRP A 253 16.44 -18.47 -39.35
N ALA A 254 15.30 -17.85 -39.09
CA ALA A 254 14.98 -17.28 -37.79
C ALA A 254 13.81 -18.03 -37.16
N CYS A 255 13.92 -18.29 -35.87
CA CYS A 255 12.89 -18.97 -35.10
C CYS A 255 12.28 -18.04 -34.07
N PHE A 256 11.03 -18.30 -33.70
CA PHE A 256 10.22 -17.49 -32.80
C PHE A 256 9.19 -18.38 -32.09
N THR A 257 8.65 -17.91 -30.97
CA THR A 257 7.43 -18.47 -30.37
C THR A 257 6.22 -17.71 -30.88
N GLY A 258 5.07 -18.35 -31.00
CA GLY A 258 3.85 -17.70 -31.44
C GLY A 258 2.64 -18.57 -31.17
N ILE A 259 1.49 -18.11 -31.63
CA ILE A 259 0.21 -18.79 -31.48
C ILE A 259 -0.30 -19.18 -32.86
N ASP A 260 -0.56 -20.48 -33.09
CA ASP A 260 -1.17 -20.92 -34.34
C ASP A 260 -2.67 -20.63 -34.30
N ALA A 261 -3.10 -19.77 -35.23
CA ALA A 261 -4.49 -19.35 -35.39
C ALA A 261 -5.24 -20.18 -36.44
N THR A 262 -4.61 -21.20 -37.02
CA THR A 262 -5.32 -22.11 -37.93
C THR A 262 -6.46 -22.79 -37.17
N PRO A 263 -7.70 -22.69 -37.66
CA PRO A 263 -8.82 -23.35 -37.01
C PRO A 263 -8.58 -24.84 -37.04
N SER A 264 -8.48 -25.48 -35.87
CA SER A 264 -8.30 -26.93 -35.79
C SER A 264 -9.48 -27.60 -36.52
N SER A 265 -9.20 -28.24 -37.66
CA SER A 265 -10.20 -28.76 -38.59
C SER A 265 -11.11 -29.85 -38.01
N ASN A 266 -10.84 -30.29 -36.77
CA ASN A 266 -11.54 -31.37 -36.10
C ASN A 266 -12.38 -30.95 -34.88
N SER A 267 -12.48 -29.66 -34.54
CA SER A 267 -13.28 -29.23 -33.38
C SER A 267 -14.75 -28.93 -33.75
N ASN A 268 -15.52 -29.96 -34.09
CA ASN A 268 -17.00 -29.89 -34.15
C ASN A 268 -17.66 -29.74 -32.76
N GLN A 269 -16.92 -29.30 -31.74
CA GLN A 269 -17.39 -29.24 -30.35
C GLN A 269 -18.04 -27.87 -30.09
N HIS A 270 -19.29 -27.76 -30.52
CA HIS A 270 -20.10 -26.55 -30.54
C HIS A 270 -20.66 -26.07 -29.19
N TYR A 271 -20.06 -26.46 -28.05
CA TYR A 271 -20.61 -26.11 -26.74
C TYR A 271 -19.55 -25.51 -25.82
N TYR A 272 -19.77 -24.25 -25.44
CA TYR A 272 -19.01 -23.33 -24.58
C TYR A 272 -18.06 -22.34 -25.28
N PRO A 273 -18.23 -21.02 -25.05
CA PRO A 273 -17.48 -19.96 -25.73
C PRO A 273 -16.10 -19.67 -25.09
N HIS A 274 -15.46 -20.68 -24.51
CA HIS A 274 -14.03 -20.58 -24.24
C HIS A 274 -13.31 -21.11 -25.46
N PRO A 275 -12.72 -20.25 -26.33
CA PRO A 275 -11.92 -20.72 -27.44
C PRO A 275 -10.89 -21.69 -26.87
N ILE A 276 -10.94 -22.95 -27.32
CA ILE A 276 -9.97 -23.98 -26.99
C ILE A 276 -8.60 -23.32 -27.15
N SER A 277 -7.83 -23.33 -26.06
CA SER A 277 -6.62 -22.52 -25.89
C SER A 277 -5.80 -22.56 -27.17
N LYS A 278 -5.62 -21.41 -27.82
CA LYS A 278 -4.78 -21.34 -29.01
C LYS A 278 -3.41 -21.91 -28.63
N GLU A 279 -2.97 -22.92 -29.37
CA GLU A 279 -1.78 -23.68 -29.00
C GLU A 279 -0.54 -22.83 -29.26
N SER A 280 0.32 -22.76 -28.26
CA SER A 280 1.62 -22.11 -28.42
C SER A 280 2.47 -23.00 -29.31
N VAL A 281 3.13 -22.41 -30.31
CA VAL A 281 3.96 -23.10 -31.29
C VAL A 281 5.33 -22.47 -31.37
N VAL A 282 6.32 -23.29 -31.73
CA VAL A 282 7.62 -22.78 -32.17
C VAL A 282 7.59 -22.72 -33.69
N GLY A 283 7.85 -21.54 -34.24
CA GLY A 283 7.91 -21.30 -35.68
C GLY A 283 9.32 -20.98 -36.13
N CYS A 284 9.72 -21.44 -37.31
CA CYS A 284 10.95 -21.02 -37.98
C CYS A 284 10.65 -20.58 -39.40
N SER A 285 11.34 -19.52 -39.85
CA SER A 285 11.18 -18.94 -41.17
C SER A 285 12.50 -18.55 -41.79
N ASN A 286 12.62 -18.78 -43.09
CA ASN A 286 13.74 -18.30 -43.90
C ASN A 286 13.43 -16.96 -44.60
N GLY A 287 12.35 -16.29 -44.18
CA GLY A 287 11.85 -15.04 -44.76
C GLY A 287 10.78 -15.21 -45.82
N THR A 288 10.71 -16.36 -46.51
CA THR A 288 9.67 -16.63 -47.52
C THR A 288 8.67 -17.70 -47.11
N ILE A 289 9.10 -18.65 -46.28
CA ILE A 289 8.27 -19.77 -45.81
C ILE A 289 8.36 -19.81 -44.30
N VAL A 290 7.21 -19.95 -43.64
CA VAL A 290 7.10 -20.23 -42.21
C VAL A 290 6.73 -21.70 -42.03
N ARG A 291 7.42 -22.37 -41.11
CA ARG A 291 7.10 -23.71 -40.62
C ARG A 291 6.88 -23.64 -39.12
N THR A 292 5.86 -24.33 -38.62
CA THR A 292 5.57 -24.46 -37.20
C THR A 292 5.68 -25.92 -36.76
N THR A 293 5.93 -26.12 -35.47
CA THR A 293 5.81 -27.43 -34.83
C THR A 293 4.39 -27.96 -34.95
N ASP A 294 4.23 -29.25 -35.23
CA ASP A 294 2.93 -29.93 -35.25
C ASP A 294 2.42 -30.05 -33.81
N SER A 295 1.29 -29.41 -33.52
CA SER A 295 0.71 -29.36 -32.18
C SER A 295 0.16 -30.69 -31.69
N THR A 296 -0.01 -31.68 -32.59
CA THR A 296 -0.59 -32.98 -32.25
C THR A 296 0.35 -33.89 -31.45
N GLN A 297 1.67 -33.68 -31.54
CA GLN A 297 2.65 -34.51 -30.83
C GLN A 297 3.09 -33.90 -29.49
N HIS A 298 3.20 -32.57 -29.46
CA HIS A 298 3.64 -31.83 -28.28
C HIS A 298 2.80 -30.56 -28.12
N SER A 299 2.04 -30.47 -27.04
CA SER A 299 1.35 -29.25 -26.66
C SER A 299 2.30 -28.38 -25.83
N PHE A 300 2.75 -27.26 -26.40
CA PHE A 300 3.57 -26.31 -25.64
C PHE A 300 2.69 -25.36 -24.84
N GLN A 301 3.12 -25.05 -23.61
CA GLN A 301 2.39 -24.09 -22.78
C GLN A 301 2.83 -22.66 -23.03
N GLY A 302 4.13 -22.48 -23.24
CA GLY A 302 4.71 -21.17 -23.55
C GLY A 302 6.21 -21.32 -23.71
N PRO A 303 6.69 -21.80 -24.88
CA PRO A 303 8.11 -21.94 -25.16
C PRO A 303 8.87 -20.67 -24.85
N TYR A 304 10.02 -20.80 -24.17
CA TYR A 304 10.84 -19.67 -23.77
C TYR A 304 12.35 -19.96 -23.84
N ASP A 305 13.14 -18.88 -23.78
CA ASP A 305 14.60 -18.92 -23.62
C ASP A 305 15.30 -19.68 -24.77
N PHE A 306 15.11 -19.23 -26.01
CA PHE A 306 15.68 -19.90 -27.17
C PHE A 306 17.22 -19.82 -27.21
N PHE A 307 17.87 -20.93 -27.56
CA PHE A 307 19.31 -21.06 -27.66
C PHE A 307 19.72 -21.82 -28.93
N ILE A 308 20.72 -21.32 -29.65
CA ILE A 308 21.32 -22.04 -30.79
C ILE A 308 22.66 -22.61 -30.35
N ASP A 309 22.83 -23.93 -30.49
CA ASP A 309 24.09 -24.63 -30.19
C ASP A 309 25.23 -24.06 -31.07
N ASN A 310 26.32 -23.61 -30.44
CA ASN A 310 27.45 -22.99 -31.14
C ASN A 310 28.28 -23.99 -31.94
N ILE A 311 28.26 -25.27 -31.54
CA ILE A 311 29.07 -26.33 -32.12
C ILE A 311 28.47 -26.71 -33.48
N ASN A 312 27.20 -27.11 -33.48
CA ASN A 312 26.52 -27.53 -34.71
C ASN A 312 25.90 -26.36 -35.48
N ASN A 313 25.58 -25.24 -34.81
CA ASN A 313 24.92 -24.05 -35.36
C ASN A 313 23.60 -24.32 -36.11
N SER A 314 23.05 -25.53 -35.96
CA SER A 314 21.88 -26.01 -36.69
C SER A 314 20.74 -26.41 -35.76
N THR A 315 20.99 -26.61 -34.47
CA THR A 315 19.96 -27.08 -33.52
C THR A 315 19.47 -25.93 -32.65
N LEU A 316 18.16 -25.70 -32.70
CA LEU A 316 17.45 -24.81 -31.79
C LEU A 316 17.09 -25.57 -30.52
N TRP A 317 17.44 -25.01 -29.37
CA TRP A 317 17.06 -25.49 -28.05
C TRP A 317 16.13 -24.47 -27.40
N PHE A 318 15.15 -24.94 -26.64
CA PHE A 318 14.25 -24.07 -25.90
C PHE A 318 13.73 -24.74 -24.63
N LYS A 319 13.30 -23.90 -23.68
CA LYS A 319 12.65 -24.32 -22.44
C LYS A 319 11.13 -24.22 -22.60
N ASP A 320 10.40 -25.04 -21.87
CA ASP A 320 8.95 -24.90 -21.71
C ASP A 320 8.52 -25.22 -20.29
N TYR A 321 7.30 -24.80 -19.95
CA TYR A 321 6.66 -25.15 -18.70
C TYR A 321 6.04 -26.55 -18.78
N PRO A 322 6.11 -27.35 -17.70
CA PRO A 322 5.36 -28.60 -17.60
C PRO A 322 3.86 -28.37 -17.81
N PRO A 323 3.13 -29.33 -18.41
CA PRO A 323 1.70 -29.21 -18.61
C PRO A 323 0.96 -28.96 -17.28
N TRP A 324 0.07 -27.94 -17.28
CA TRP A 324 -0.72 -27.51 -16.11
C TRP A 324 -1.85 -28.49 -15.77
N SER A 325 -2.17 -29.44 -16.64
CA SER A 325 -3.22 -30.43 -16.46
C SER A 325 -2.73 -31.84 -16.79
N GLY A 326 -3.31 -32.83 -16.12
CA GLY A 326 -3.04 -34.25 -16.33
C GLY A 326 -2.02 -34.88 -15.37
N ASP A 327 -1.76 -36.16 -15.60
CA ASP A 327 -0.89 -37.01 -14.77
C ASP A 327 0.59 -36.58 -14.79
N GLN A 328 0.95 -35.65 -15.66
CA GLN A 328 2.31 -35.10 -15.81
C GLN A 328 2.44 -33.68 -15.27
N THR A 329 1.45 -33.22 -14.51
CA THR A 329 1.58 -32.02 -13.69
C THR A 329 2.75 -32.20 -12.72
N GLY A 330 3.72 -31.30 -12.79
CA GLY A 330 4.94 -31.39 -11.99
C GLY A 330 5.75 -30.12 -12.04
N SER A 331 6.71 -29.99 -11.12
CA SER A 331 7.70 -28.92 -11.18
C SER A 331 8.87 -29.33 -12.08
N GLY A 332 9.61 -28.34 -12.56
CA GLY A 332 10.77 -28.51 -13.43
C GLY A 332 10.67 -27.67 -14.70
N THR A 333 11.67 -27.82 -15.55
CA THR A 333 11.74 -27.17 -16.85
C THR A 333 11.87 -28.25 -17.91
N LEU A 334 11.00 -28.20 -18.91
CA LEU A 334 11.11 -29.07 -20.08
C LEU A 334 12.15 -28.49 -21.02
N ILE A 335 13.01 -29.34 -21.57
CA ILE A 335 14.03 -28.95 -22.56
C ILE A 335 13.74 -29.70 -23.85
N TYR A 336 13.61 -28.93 -24.92
CA TYR A 336 13.35 -29.44 -26.26
C TYR A 336 14.46 -29.03 -27.22
N SER A 337 14.58 -29.77 -28.32
CA SER A 337 15.42 -29.40 -29.46
C SER A 337 14.72 -29.58 -30.80
N ILE A 338 15.12 -28.76 -31.79
CA ILE A 338 14.74 -28.88 -33.20
C ILE A 338 16.02 -28.78 -34.03
N ASP A 339 16.35 -29.84 -34.77
CA ASP A 339 17.55 -29.94 -35.59
C ASP A 339 17.29 -29.66 -37.09
N ASN A 340 16.04 -29.79 -37.54
CA ASN A 340 15.63 -29.62 -38.93
C ASN A 340 14.46 -28.64 -39.09
N TYR A 341 14.77 -27.39 -39.40
CA TYR A 341 13.78 -26.31 -39.58
C TYR A 341 12.81 -26.50 -40.75
N ALA A 342 13.12 -27.39 -41.70
CA ALA A 342 12.21 -27.67 -42.81
C ALA A 342 11.08 -28.61 -42.39
N ARG A 343 11.33 -29.50 -41.41
CA ARG A 343 10.37 -30.48 -40.91
C ARG A 343 9.77 -30.11 -39.55
N MET A 344 10.46 -29.30 -38.76
CA MET A 344 10.06 -28.91 -37.40
C MET A 344 9.80 -30.11 -36.48
N GLU A 345 10.60 -31.18 -36.63
CA GLU A 345 10.59 -32.34 -35.74
C GLU A 345 11.16 -31.92 -34.38
N VAL A 346 10.44 -32.22 -33.30
CA VAL A 346 10.78 -31.82 -31.93
C VAL A 346 11.24 -33.04 -31.14
N GLU A 347 12.35 -32.90 -30.42
CA GLU A 347 12.84 -33.92 -29.50
C GLU A 347 12.78 -33.40 -28.05
N LEU A 348 12.15 -34.17 -27.15
CA LEU A 348 12.08 -33.88 -25.72
C LEU A 348 13.25 -34.53 -24.97
N HIS A 349 14.04 -33.72 -24.26
CA HIS A 349 15.20 -34.18 -23.49
C HIS A 349 14.92 -34.35 -21.99
N SER A 350 13.72 -33.97 -21.53
CA SER A 350 13.32 -34.10 -20.14
C SER A 350 12.58 -35.40 -19.87
N THR A 351 12.82 -35.97 -18.70
CA THR A 351 12.13 -37.18 -18.24
C THR A 351 11.23 -36.85 -17.06
N TYR A 352 10.01 -37.37 -17.09
CA TYR A 352 9.10 -37.27 -15.97
C TYR A 352 9.39 -38.38 -14.98
N THR A 353 9.89 -38.02 -13.80
CA THR A 353 9.96 -38.96 -12.69
C THR A 353 8.71 -38.79 -11.85
N LYS A 354 7.74 -39.68 -12.06
CA LYS A 354 6.59 -39.79 -11.15
C LYS A 354 7.16 -40.08 -9.76
N SER A 355 6.88 -39.20 -8.80
CA SER A 355 7.30 -39.43 -7.43
C SER A 355 6.66 -40.75 -7.03
N LYS A 356 7.47 -41.76 -6.73
CA LYS A 356 7.01 -42.90 -5.95
C LYS A 356 6.74 -42.37 -4.55
N SER A 357 5.74 -41.49 -4.41
CA SER A 357 5.15 -41.23 -3.10
C SER A 357 4.85 -42.63 -2.60
N LYS A 358 5.43 -42.95 -1.43
CA LYS A 358 5.27 -44.24 -0.79
C LYS A 358 3.81 -44.58 -0.95
N GLN A 359 3.53 -45.53 -1.82
CA GLN A 359 2.27 -46.21 -1.85
C GLN A 359 2.19 -46.69 -0.41
N TYR A 360 1.39 -46.02 0.40
CA TYR A 360 1.05 -46.46 1.73
C TYR A 360 0.23 -47.72 1.45
N THR A 361 0.92 -48.80 1.08
CA THR A 361 0.42 -50.16 1.03
C THR A 361 0.32 -50.60 2.47
N ASP A 362 -0.54 -49.96 3.24
CA ASP A 362 -1.07 -50.59 4.43
C ASP A 362 -2.36 -51.27 4.02
N GLY A 363 -2.54 -52.49 4.53
CA GLY A 363 -3.74 -53.32 4.35
C GLY A 363 -4.98 -52.64 4.92
N TYR A 364 -5.44 -51.60 4.24
CA TYR A 364 -6.75 -51.03 4.39
C TYR A 364 -7.71 -51.90 3.59
N SER A 365 -8.51 -52.68 4.33
CA SER A 365 -9.76 -53.24 3.85
C SER A 365 -10.51 -52.19 3.04
N PRO A 366 -11.12 -52.57 1.90
CA PRO A 366 -11.90 -51.65 1.09
C PRO A 366 -13.06 -51.13 1.93
N MET A 367 -12.92 -49.93 2.47
CA MET A 367 -14.05 -49.17 2.96
C MET A 367 -14.84 -48.75 1.71
N PRO A 368 -16.15 -48.99 1.66
CA PRO A 368 -16.95 -48.72 0.47
C PRO A 368 -16.80 -47.25 0.11
N LEU A 369 -16.42 -47.01 -1.16
CA LEU A 369 -16.31 -45.70 -1.78
C LEU A 369 -17.50 -44.83 -1.38
N PRO A 370 -17.31 -43.81 -0.51
CA PRO A 370 -18.23 -42.70 -0.57
C PRO A 370 -17.97 -42.05 -1.92
N TYR A 371 -19.05 -41.80 -2.63
CA TYR A 371 -19.10 -40.89 -3.76
C TYR A 371 -18.74 -39.50 -3.19
N GLU A 372 -17.45 -39.25 -2.95
CA GLU A 372 -16.95 -38.00 -2.41
C GLU A 372 -16.73 -37.03 -3.57
N ASP A 373 -17.66 -36.10 -3.67
CA ASP A 373 -17.51 -34.85 -4.37
C ASP A 373 -16.13 -34.25 -4.07
N VAL A 374 -15.43 -33.93 -5.14
CA VAL A 374 -14.07 -33.41 -5.19
C VAL A 374 -13.99 -32.07 -4.45
N ALA A 375 -13.71 -32.13 -3.15
CA ALA A 375 -13.48 -30.98 -2.26
C ALA A 375 -12.03 -30.46 -2.34
N THR A 376 -11.44 -30.38 -3.55
CA THR A 376 -10.04 -29.95 -3.70
C THR A 376 -9.86 -28.43 -3.81
N ASN A 377 -10.93 -27.65 -3.81
CA ASN A 377 -10.84 -26.18 -3.83
C ASN A 377 -10.88 -25.55 -2.42
N ASP A 378 -11.42 -26.26 -1.41
CA ASP A 378 -11.64 -25.66 -0.08
C ASP A 378 -10.35 -25.47 0.73
N GLU A 379 -9.26 -26.19 0.43
CA GLU A 379 -8.01 -26.06 1.18
C GLU A 379 -7.23 -24.78 0.88
N GLU A 380 -7.22 -24.31 -0.37
CA GLU A 380 -6.54 -23.06 -0.75
C GLU A 380 -7.31 -21.85 -0.22
N HIS A 381 -8.64 -21.89 -0.31
CA HIS A 381 -9.56 -20.88 0.26
C HIS A 381 -9.36 -20.72 1.78
N ASN A 382 -9.12 -21.82 2.49
CA ASN A 382 -8.92 -21.77 3.94
C ASN A 382 -7.61 -21.07 4.36
N CYS A 383 -6.61 -20.94 3.48
CA CYS A 383 -5.31 -20.41 3.89
C CYS A 383 -5.34 -18.89 4.11
N TRP A 384 -5.85 -18.13 3.14
CA TRP A 384 -5.97 -16.66 3.27
C TRP A 384 -6.85 -16.26 4.44
N THR A 385 -7.91 -17.03 4.68
CA THR A 385 -8.79 -16.85 5.83
C THR A 385 -8.04 -17.06 7.15
N LYS A 386 -7.28 -18.14 7.29
CA LYS A 386 -6.46 -18.41 8.49
C LYS A 386 -5.38 -17.35 8.71
N HIS A 387 -4.71 -16.96 7.64
CA HIS A 387 -3.69 -15.91 7.66
C HIS A 387 -4.29 -14.59 8.14
N SER A 388 -5.36 -14.14 7.48
CA SER A 388 -6.01 -12.86 7.79
C SER A 388 -6.61 -12.87 9.20
N ALA A 389 -7.24 -13.97 9.61
CA ALA A 389 -7.72 -14.15 10.97
C ALA A 389 -6.60 -14.02 12.00
N LEU A 390 -5.46 -14.69 11.80
CA LEU A 390 -4.31 -14.56 12.70
C LEU A 390 -3.73 -13.13 12.68
N ALA A 391 -3.67 -12.48 11.52
CA ALA A 391 -3.18 -11.11 11.38
C ALA A 391 -4.05 -10.10 12.17
N ILE A 392 -5.36 -10.32 12.32
CA ILE A 392 -6.20 -9.49 13.20
C ILE A 392 -5.66 -9.50 14.63
N PHE A 393 -5.38 -10.69 15.17
CA PHE A 393 -4.98 -10.85 16.57
C PHE A 393 -3.51 -10.52 16.85
N VAL A 394 -2.63 -10.72 15.88
CA VAL A 394 -1.18 -10.50 16.06
C VAL A 394 -0.74 -9.12 15.57
N THR A 395 -1.49 -8.48 14.67
CA THR A 395 -1.17 -7.17 14.10
C THR A 395 -2.18 -6.09 14.47
N ALA A 396 -3.41 -6.19 13.96
CA ALA A 396 -4.36 -5.08 14.00
C ALA A 396 -4.76 -4.72 15.45
N VAL A 397 -5.10 -5.72 16.25
CA VAL A 397 -5.49 -5.53 17.66
C VAL A 397 -4.32 -5.00 18.51
N PRO A 398 -3.11 -5.60 18.50
CA PRO A 398 -1.98 -5.08 19.27
C PRO A 398 -1.58 -3.66 18.89
N VAL A 399 -1.57 -3.30 17.60
CA VAL A 399 -1.26 -1.94 17.14
C VAL A 399 -2.29 -0.95 17.66
N THR A 400 -3.57 -1.28 17.52
CA THR A 400 -4.67 -0.41 17.96
C THR A 400 -4.64 -0.24 19.49
N LEU A 401 -4.48 -1.34 20.23
CA LEU A 401 -4.40 -1.32 21.69
C LEU A 401 -3.19 -0.54 22.18
N ALA A 402 -2.00 -0.79 21.62
CA ALA A 402 -0.79 -0.05 21.97
C ALA A 402 -0.94 1.45 21.68
N SER A 403 -1.57 1.81 20.56
CA SER A 403 -1.84 3.20 20.20
C SER A 403 -2.80 3.86 21.20
N VAL A 404 -3.90 3.19 21.57
CA VAL A 404 -4.87 3.69 22.55
C VAL A 404 -4.23 3.82 23.94
N VAL A 405 -3.47 2.82 24.39
CA VAL A 405 -2.79 2.87 25.70
C VAL A 405 -1.77 4.00 25.75
N LEU A 406 -0.95 4.17 24.71
CA LEU A 406 0.01 5.27 24.64
C LEU A 406 -0.68 6.63 24.52
N TRP A 407 -1.82 6.72 23.84
CA TRP A 407 -2.63 7.92 23.84
C TRP A 407 -3.14 8.27 25.24
N LEU A 408 -3.75 7.30 25.94
CA LEU A 408 -4.32 7.53 27.27
C LEU A 408 -3.25 7.83 28.32
N LYS A 409 -2.13 7.09 28.31
CA LYS A 409 -1.09 7.20 29.33
C LYS A 409 -0.03 8.26 29.04
N ARG A 410 0.27 8.53 27.77
CA ARG A 410 1.36 9.44 27.37
C ARG A 410 0.88 10.66 26.61
N LYS A 411 -0.40 10.73 26.22
CA LYS A 411 -0.98 11.81 25.39
C LYS A 411 -0.18 12.05 24.12
N ALA A 412 0.44 11.01 23.56
CA ALA A 412 1.31 11.08 22.39
C ALA A 412 0.48 11.40 21.13
N PRO A 413 0.65 12.59 20.50
CA PRO A 413 -0.17 13.00 19.37
C PRO A 413 -0.14 12.07 18.15
N SER A 414 0.98 11.38 17.92
CA SER A 414 1.14 10.46 16.78
C SER A 414 0.27 9.22 16.86
N MET A 415 -0.30 8.90 18.03
CA MET A 415 -1.09 7.68 18.20
C MET A 415 -2.40 7.71 17.42
N ALA A 416 -2.94 8.89 17.08
CA ALA A 416 -4.10 9.00 16.18
C ALA A 416 -3.83 8.37 14.80
N ILE A 417 -2.58 8.51 14.32
CA ILE A 417 -2.15 7.93 13.04
C ILE A 417 -2.15 6.40 13.16
N THR A 418 -1.48 5.89 14.20
CA THR A 418 -1.25 4.45 14.33
C THR A 418 -2.51 3.70 14.76
N SER A 419 -3.44 4.35 15.47
CA SER A 419 -4.78 3.82 15.70
C SER A 419 -5.57 3.71 14.41
N TYR A 420 -5.54 4.72 13.53
CA TYR A 420 -6.24 4.67 12.25
C TYR A 420 -5.66 3.58 11.33
N ILE A 421 -4.34 3.44 11.28
CA ILE A 421 -3.65 2.37 10.55
C ILE A 421 -4.02 1.00 11.11
N GLY A 422 -4.00 0.82 12.44
CA GLY A 422 -4.38 -0.43 13.09
C GLY A 422 -5.83 -0.83 12.79
N LEU A 423 -6.78 0.11 12.87
CA LEU A 423 -8.18 -0.11 12.52
C LEU A 423 -8.35 -0.43 11.03
N SER A 424 -7.65 0.26 10.14
CA SER A 424 -7.73 0.02 8.70
C SER A 424 -7.13 -1.33 8.31
N ALA A 425 -6.01 -1.72 8.92
CA ALA A 425 -5.46 -3.06 8.78
C ALA A 425 -6.44 -4.12 9.27
N GLY A 426 -7.10 -3.89 10.42
CA GLY A 426 -8.15 -4.77 10.93
C GLY A 426 -9.30 -4.95 9.95
N ALA A 427 -9.81 -3.85 9.38
CA ALA A 427 -10.86 -3.89 8.37
C ALA A 427 -10.44 -4.67 7.11
N CYS A 428 -9.20 -4.47 6.63
CA CYS A 428 -8.64 -5.22 5.50
C CYS A 428 -8.51 -6.72 5.81
N PHE A 429 -8.01 -7.10 6.98
CA PHE A 429 -7.91 -8.51 7.35
C PHE A 429 -9.28 -9.16 7.57
N ILE A 430 -10.27 -8.42 8.09
CA ILE A 430 -11.65 -8.91 8.15
C ILE A 430 -12.20 -9.13 6.74
N TYR A 431 -11.97 -8.19 5.82
CA TYR A 431 -12.38 -8.32 4.43
C TYR A 431 -11.74 -9.54 3.75
N LEU A 432 -10.42 -9.70 3.87
CA LEU A 432 -9.68 -10.83 3.32
C LEU A 432 -10.09 -12.17 3.96
N ALA A 433 -10.45 -12.17 5.24
CA ALA A 433 -10.97 -13.36 5.91
C ALA A 433 -12.38 -13.75 5.45
N ILE A 434 -13.15 -12.82 4.87
CA ILE A 434 -14.52 -13.07 4.39
C ILE A 434 -14.53 -13.39 2.89
N LEU A 435 -13.79 -12.63 2.07
CA LEU A 435 -13.99 -12.61 0.61
C LEU A 435 -13.01 -13.45 -0.21
N GLU A 436 -12.05 -14.14 0.41
CA GLU A 436 -11.20 -15.20 -0.17
C GLU A 436 -10.46 -14.87 -1.49
N ARG A 437 -10.59 -13.66 -2.04
CA ARG A 437 -10.08 -13.28 -3.36
C ARG A 437 -9.26 -11.99 -3.31
N GLU A 438 -7.99 -12.11 -3.68
CA GLU A 438 -7.05 -10.98 -3.67
C GLU A 438 -7.36 -9.90 -4.72
N SER A 439 -8.01 -10.26 -5.84
CA SER A 439 -8.26 -9.33 -6.95
C SER A 439 -9.09 -8.11 -6.57
N ASP A 440 -9.85 -8.20 -5.49
CA ASP A 440 -10.82 -7.17 -5.10
C ASP A 440 -10.29 -6.27 -3.97
N VAL A 441 -9.06 -6.53 -3.50
CA VAL A 441 -8.43 -5.80 -2.39
C VAL A 441 -8.20 -4.32 -2.73
N ASP A 442 -7.80 -4.01 -3.96
CA ASP A 442 -7.60 -2.62 -4.39
C ASP A 442 -8.92 -1.83 -4.37
N GLY A 443 -10.00 -2.46 -4.84
CA GLY A 443 -11.34 -1.90 -4.78
C GLY A 443 -11.80 -1.67 -3.34
N PHE A 444 -11.58 -2.65 -2.46
CA PHE A 444 -11.86 -2.51 -1.03
C PHE A 444 -11.07 -1.35 -0.40
N TRP A 445 -9.76 -1.24 -0.65
CA TRP A 445 -8.94 -0.16 -0.10
C TRP A 445 -9.40 1.21 -0.60
N GLY A 446 -9.74 1.33 -1.88
CA GLY A 446 -10.30 2.56 -2.45
C GLY A 446 -11.57 3.01 -1.71
N TRP A 447 -12.52 2.10 -1.50
CA TRP A 447 -13.76 2.40 -0.77
C TRP A 447 -13.52 2.64 0.73
N TRP A 448 -12.77 1.78 1.40
CA TRP A 448 -12.51 1.86 2.83
C TRP A 448 -11.79 3.16 3.19
N LEU A 449 -10.68 3.48 2.52
CA LEU A 449 -9.91 4.70 2.81
C LEU A 449 -10.69 5.96 2.49
N SER A 450 -11.48 5.96 1.41
CA SER A 450 -12.33 7.10 1.06
C SER A 450 -13.40 7.35 2.13
N ILE A 451 -14.20 6.33 2.44
CA ILE A 451 -15.33 6.48 3.37
C ILE A 451 -14.83 6.69 4.81
N SER A 452 -13.93 5.82 5.29
CA SER A 452 -13.43 5.92 6.67
C SER A 452 -12.59 7.18 6.87
N GLY A 453 -11.79 7.59 5.87
CA GLY A 453 -11.01 8.82 5.91
C GLY A 453 -11.90 10.06 5.95
N ALA A 454 -12.95 10.11 5.13
CA ALA A 454 -13.92 11.21 5.14
C ALA A 454 -14.70 11.29 6.46
N LEU A 455 -15.19 10.15 6.96
CA LEU A 455 -15.90 10.09 8.25
C LEU A 455 -14.99 10.49 9.41
N TYR A 456 -13.76 9.98 9.44
CA TYR A 456 -12.79 10.29 10.48
C TYR A 456 -12.41 11.78 10.45
N LEU A 457 -12.23 12.36 9.25
CA LEU A 457 -11.99 13.77 9.07
C LEU A 457 -13.16 14.61 9.60
N ALA A 458 -14.40 14.25 9.25
CA ALA A 458 -15.59 14.96 9.70
C ALA A 458 -15.72 14.93 11.24
N VAL A 459 -15.51 13.77 11.87
CA VAL A 459 -15.55 13.62 13.33
C VAL A 459 -14.46 14.46 14.01
N LEU A 460 -13.23 14.45 13.49
CA LEU A 460 -12.14 15.23 14.09
C LEU A 460 -12.36 16.74 13.93
N CYS A 461 -12.89 17.18 12.80
CA CYS A 461 -13.32 18.56 12.59
C CYS A 461 -14.43 18.96 13.58
N ASP A 462 -15.44 18.13 13.79
CA ASP A 462 -16.49 18.41 14.78
C ASP A 462 -15.93 18.44 16.21
N LEU A 463 -15.03 17.52 16.58
CA LEU A 463 -14.35 17.50 17.88
C LEU A 463 -13.50 18.74 18.12
N THR A 464 -12.82 19.26 17.10
CA THR A 464 -12.06 20.53 17.22
C THR A 464 -12.95 21.72 17.53
N HIS A 465 -14.23 21.70 17.12
CA HIS A 465 -15.18 22.76 17.45
C HIS A 465 -15.85 22.54 18.82
N CYS A 466 -16.20 21.30 19.17
CA CYS A 466 -16.99 21.01 20.38
C CYS A 466 -16.20 21.11 21.68
N LYS A 467 -14.93 20.69 21.70
CA LYS A 467 -14.17 20.57 22.95
C LYS A 467 -12.92 21.45 22.91
N ARG A 468 -13.05 22.68 23.44
CA ARG A 468 -11.91 23.59 23.68
C ARG A 468 -10.82 22.98 24.59
N GLN A 469 -11.12 21.89 25.31
CA GLN A 469 -10.21 21.24 26.26
C GLN A 469 -9.35 20.10 25.68
N ILE A 470 -9.60 19.62 24.45
CA ILE A 470 -8.72 18.60 23.85
C ILE A 470 -7.46 19.28 23.32
N ALA A 471 -6.29 18.70 23.61
CA ALA A 471 -5.02 19.19 23.09
C ALA A 471 -5.09 19.31 21.55
N ARG A 472 -4.77 20.51 21.04
CA ARG A 472 -4.88 20.83 19.59
C ARG A 472 -3.96 19.97 18.73
N CYS A 473 -2.77 19.65 19.23
CA CYS A 473 -1.75 18.96 18.43
C CYS A 473 -2.20 17.57 17.97
N PRO A 474 -2.72 16.69 18.85
CA PRO A 474 -3.29 15.41 18.42
C PRO A 474 -4.43 15.49 17.40
N LEU A 475 -5.34 16.46 17.55
CA LEU A 475 -6.43 16.67 16.59
C LEU A 475 -5.89 17.06 15.20
N ILE A 476 -4.90 17.94 15.13
CA ILE A 476 -4.24 18.32 13.87
C ILE A 476 -3.60 17.10 13.20
N TRP A 477 -2.95 16.23 13.97
CA TRP A 477 -2.38 14.98 13.44
C TRP A 477 -3.45 14.06 12.88
N GLY A 478 -4.55 13.87 13.61
CA GLY A 478 -5.68 13.10 13.12
C GLY A 478 -6.25 13.66 11.82
N ILE A 479 -6.50 14.99 11.76
CA ILE A 479 -7.06 15.68 10.58
C ILE A 479 -6.15 15.48 9.36
N ASN A 480 -4.84 15.60 9.53
CA ASN A 480 -3.87 15.41 8.45
C ASN A 480 -3.90 13.96 7.93
N VAL A 481 -3.97 12.97 8.83
CA VAL A 481 -3.98 11.56 8.42
C VAL A 481 -5.31 11.15 7.80
N SER A 482 -6.44 11.60 8.35
CA SER A 482 -7.75 11.33 7.76
C SER A 482 -7.89 11.98 6.38
N ALA A 483 -7.36 13.19 6.21
CA ALA A 483 -7.28 13.86 4.91
C ALA A 483 -6.40 13.11 3.92
N LEU A 484 -5.23 12.62 4.34
CA LEU A 484 -4.34 11.82 3.50
C LEU A 484 -4.99 10.49 3.08
N ALA A 485 -5.59 9.77 4.03
CA ALA A 485 -6.28 8.53 3.77
C ALA A 485 -7.45 8.73 2.81
N PHE A 486 -8.27 9.77 3.05
CA PHE A 486 -9.35 10.16 2.14
C PHE A 486 -8.83 10.47 0.73
N PHE A 487 -7.77 11.26 0.63
CA PHE A 487 -7.17 11.65 -0.65
C PHE A 487 -6.64 10.44 -1.43
N ILE A 488 -5.88 9.55 -0.78
CA ILE A 488 -5.35 8.32 -1.39
C ILE A 488 -6.50 7.37 -1.77
N GLY A 489 -7.47 7.17 -0.88
CA GLY A 489 -8.65 6.37 -1.17
C GLY A 489 -9.38 6.85 -2.41
N MET A 490 -9.56 8.17 -2.55
CA MET A 490 -10.21 8.76 -3.71
C MET A 490 -9.37 8.64 -4.98
N ILE A 491 -8.03 8.64 -4.91
CA ILE A 491 -7.17 8.35 -6.07
C ILE A 491 -7.39 6.92 -6.55
N ILE A 492 -7.35 5.94 -5.65
CA ILE A 492 -7.54 4.52 -5.95
C ILE A 492 -8.95 4.30 -6.51
N LEU A 493 -9.96 4.79 -5.80
CA LEU A 493 -11.38 4.59 -6.13
C LEU A 493 -11.76 5.19 -7.49
N THR A 494 -11.19 6.35 -7.83
CA THR A 494 -11.47 6.99 -9.13
C THR A 494 -10.60 6.43 -10.26
N GLY A 495 -9.50 5.72 -9.97
CA GLY A 495 -8.58 5.25 -11.00
C GLY A 495 -8.16 6.38 -11.95
N ILE A 496 -7.88 7.58 -11.41
CA ILE A 496 -7.73 8.83 -12.18
C ILE A 496 -6.72 8.73 -13.33
N PHE A 497 -5.70 7.89 -13.18
CA PHE A 497 -4.68 7.64 -14.19
C PHE A 497 -5.06 6.53 -15.18
N GLU A 498 -5.86 5.55 -14.77
CA GLU A 498 -6.22 4.38 -15.57
C GLU A 498 -7.45 4.62 -16.45
N SER A 499 -8.43 5.36 -15.94
CA SER A 499 -9.67 5.58 -16.69
C SER A 499 -9.46 6.55 -17.85
N PRO A 500 -9.81 6.20 -19.10
CA PRO A 500 -9.79 7.13 -20.22
C PRO A 500 -10.92 8.17 -20.14
N THR A 501 -11.94 7.93 -19.31
CA THR A 501 -13.11 8.82 -19.20
C THR A 501 -12.81 10.03 -18.31
N ALA A 502 -13.44 11.17 -18.62
CA ALA A 502 -13.29 12.39 -17.82
C ALA A 502 -14.05 12.33 -16.48
N TRP A 503 -14.98 11.40 -16.33
CA TRP A 503 -15.90 11.35 -15.19
C TRP A 503 -15.22 11.09 -13.84
N PRO A 504 -14.30 10.11 -13.69
CA PRO A 504 -13.63 9.89 -12.41
C PRO A 504 -12.73 11.06 -12.01
N TRP A 505 -12.15 11.75 -13.00
CA TRP A 505 -11.40 12.99 -12.78
C TRP A 505 -12.31 14.11 -12.22
N ILE A 506 -13.50 14.31 -12.78
CA ILE A 506 -14.48 15.29 -12.27
C ILE A 506 -14.89 14.92 -10.84
N ILE A 507 -15.23 13.65 -10.59
CA ILE A 507 -15.57 13.15 -9.25
C ILE A 507 -14.46 13.44 -8.25
N PHE A 508 -13.20 13.15 -8.60
CA PHE A 508 -12.06 13.41 -7.74
C PHE A 508 -11.93 14.89 -7.36
N ASN A 509 -12.06 15.80 -8.32
CA ASN A 509 -11.95 17.23 -8.05
C ASN A 509 -13.11 17.73 -7.17
N VAL A 510 -14.35 17.29 -7.46
CA VAL A 510 -15.54 17.76 -6.74
C VAL A 510 -15.65 17.16 -5.35
N LEU A 511 -15.46 15.84 -5.22
CA LEU A 511 -15.66 15.13 -3.96
C LEU A 511 -14.42 15.10 -3.09
N ALA A 512 -13.20 15.08 -3.65
CA ALA A 512 -11.98 15.02 -2.84
C ALA A 512 -11.34 16.39 -2.64
N LEU A 513 -11.03 17.11 -3.72
CA LEU A 513 -10.22 18.33 -3.64
C LEU A 513 -10.96 19.51 -3.02
N ILE A 514 -12.19 19.79 -3.45
CA ILE A 514 -12.94 20.95 -2.90
C ILE A 514 -13.13 20.83 -1.38
N PRO A 515 -13.59 19.69 -0.82
CA PRO A 515 -13.70 19.55 0.63
C PRO A 515 -12.36 19.69 1.35
N LEU A 516 -11.28 19.13 0.81
CA LEU A 516 -9.94 19.26 1.40
C LEU A 516 -9.42 20.71 1.39
N VAL A 517 -9.70 21.50 0.34
CA VAL A 517 -9.40 22.94 0.32
C VAL A 517 -10.18 23.66 1.40
N ILE A 518 -11.48 23.40 1.51
CA ILE A 518 -12.35 24.04 2.52
C ILE A 518 -11.85 23.75 3.94
N VAL A 519 -11.56 22.47 4.24
CA VAL A 519 -11.01 22.06 5.56
C VAL A 519 -9.61 22.64 5.77
N GLY A 520 -8.74 22.60 4.76
CA GLY A 520 -7.39 23.15 4.85
C GLY A 520 -7.37 24.63 5.17
N LEU A 521 -8.26 25.41 4.55
CA LEU A 521 -8.41 26.85 4.83
C LEU A 521 -9.07 27.12 6.18
N GLY A 522 -10.14 26.40 6.51
CA GLY A 522 -10.86 26.58 7.78
C GLY A 522 -9.98 26.31 9.02
N TYR A 523 -9.13 25.29 8.96
CA TYR A 523 -8.24 24.93 10.07
C TYR A 523 -6.81 25.45 9.91
N SER A 524 -6.54 26.25 8.86
CA SER A 524 -5.21 26.77 8.58
C SER A 524 -4.12 25.67 8.51
N GLN A 525 -4.47 24.52 7.93
CA GLN A 525 -3.57 23.37 7.82
C GLN A 525 -2.84 23.36 6.48
N VAL A 526 -1.57 23.76 6.50
CA VAL A 526 -0.69 23.79 5.32
C VAL A 526 -0.60 22.42 4.65
N PHE A 527 -0.59 21.34 5.43
CA PHE A 527 -0.50 19.97 4.88
C PHE A 527 -1.68 19.63 3.95
N LEU A 528 -2.91 19.97 4.33
CA LEU A 528 -4.09 19.76 3.49
C LEU A 528 -4.00 20.58 2.20
N LEU A 529 -3.52 21.82 2.27
CA LEU A 529 -3.31 22.67 1.09
C LEU A 529 -2.24 22.09 0.15
N VAL A 530 -1.18 21.46 0.71
CA VAL A 530 -0.18 20.74 -0.08
C VAL A 530 -0.81 19.53 -0.78
N LEU A 531 -1.67 18.75 -0.11
CA LEU A 531 -2.41 17.66 -0.76
C LEU A 531 -3.29 18.18 -1.91
N CYS A 532 -3.95 19.32 -1.72
CA CYS A 532 -4.72 19.96 -2.78
C CYS A 532 -3.87 20.39 -3.96
N ALA A 533 -2.68 20.95 -3.71
CA ALA A 533 -1.71 21.29 -4.76
C ALA A 533 -1.24 20.04 -5.52
N VAL A 534 -1.00 18.93 -4.83
CA VAL A 534 -0.67 17.64 -5.47
C VAL A 534 -1.83 17.17 -6.36
N GLY A 535 -3.08 17.22 -5.90
CA GLY A 535 -4.21 16.83 -6.74
C GLY A 535 -4.47 17.78 -7.91
N TRP A 536 -4.18 19.07 -7.78
CA TRP A 536 -4.18 20.00 -8.92
C TRP A 536 -3.07 19.68 -9.93
N LEU A 537 -1.88 19.27 -9.47
CA LEU A 537 -0.82 18.79 -10.34
C LEU A 537 -1.25 17.51 -11.09
N MET A 538 -1.93 16.58 -10.42
CA MET A 538 -2.50 15.38 -11.05
C MET A 538 -3.54 15.75 -12.12
N THR A 539 -4.40 16.73 -11.84
CA THR A 539 -5.34 17.29 -12.82
C THR A 539 -4.61 17.90 -14.01
N ALA A 540 -3.52 18.64 -13.80
CA ALA A 540 -2.71 19.21 -14.87
C ALA A 540 -2.09 18.13 -15.76
N VAL A 541 -1.56 17.05 -15.18
CA VAL A 541 -1.04 15.88 -15.93
C VAL A 541 -2.15 15.25 -16.78
N LYS A 542 -3.37 15.09 -16.23
CA LYS A 542 -4.50 14.55 -16.98
C LYS A 542 -4.89 15.44 -18.16
N ILE A 543 -4.99 16.75 -17.95
CA ILE A 543 -5.28 17.72 -19.01
C ILE A 543 -4.19 17.69 -20.09
N ALA A 544 -2.92 17.65 -19.69
CA ALA A 544 -1.80 17.53 -20.61
C ALA A 544 -1.88 16.24 -21.44
N SER A 545 -2.22 15.11 -20.82
CA SER A 545 -2.39 13.83 -21.51
C SER A 545 -3.55 13.84 -22.52
N ALA A 546 -4.67 14.48 -22.17
CA ALA A 546 -5.82 14.62 -23.06
C ALA A 546 -5.50 15.53 -24.27
N LEU A 547 -4.77 16.63 -24.03
CA LEU A 547 -4.32 17.53 -25.10
C LEU A 547 -3.26 16.89 -26.00
N ALA A 548 -2.35 16.11 -25.43
CA ALA A 548 -1.34 15.37 -26.19
C ALA A 548 -1.99 14.30 -27.08
N ALA A 549 -3.05 13.64 -26.59
CA ALA A 549 -3.77 12.61 -27.36
C ALA A 549 -4.45 13.14 -28.63
N ILE A 550 -4.82 14.43 -28.68
CA ILE A 550 -5.41 15.06 -29.87
C ILE A 550 -4.38 15.77 -30.77
N ALA A 551 -3.13 15.88 -30.32
CA ALA A 551 -2.07 16.58 -31.03
C ALA A 551 -1.17 15.64 -31.84
N ALA A 552 -0.30 16.20 -32.68
CA ALA A 552 0.73 15.42 -33.36
C ALA A 552 1.72 14.84 -32.32
N PRO A 553 2.24 13.60 -32.48
CA PRO A 553 3.15 12.97 -31.50
C PRO A 553 4.39 13.80 -31.16
N THR A 554 4.90 14.59 -32.11
CA THR A 554 6.03 15.51 -31.92
C THR A 554 5.72 16.69 -30.99
N ALA A 555 4.44 17.02 -30.79
CA ALA A 555 3.98 18.09 -29.92
C ALA A 555 3.74 17.65 -28.46
N ASN A 556 3.82 16.35 -28.16
CA ASN A 556 3.52 15.84 -26.82
C ASN A 556 4.40 16.50 -25.74
N VAL A 557 5.72 16.51 -25.91
CA VAL A 557 6.65 17.08 -24.92
C VAL A 557 6.40 18.58 -24.70
N PRO A 558 6.30 19.43 -25.74
CA PRO A 558 5.92 20.83 -25.58
C PRO A 558 4.58 21.03 -24.85
N ILE A 559 3.56 20.21 -25.13
CA ILE A 559 2.24 20.29 -24.49
C ILE A 559 2.36 20.02 -22.99
N TYR A 560 3.02 18.92 -22.60
CA TYR A 560 3.25 18.62 -21.19
C TYR A 560 4.01 19.75 -20.47
N PHE A 561 5.06 20.27 -21.10
CA PHE A 561 5.84 21.37 -20.54
C PHE A 561 4.98 22.63 -20.31
N ILE A 562 4.23 23.07 -21.32
CA ILE A 562 3.42 24.29 -21.24
C ILE A 562 2.31 24.14 -20.19
N VAL A 563 1.57 23.03 -20.21
CA VAL A 563 0.46 22.80 -19.28
C VAL A 563 0.96 22.71 -17.83
N LEU A 564 2.05 21.98 -17.58
CA LEU A 564 2.63 21.87 -16.24
C LEU A 564 3.26 23.19 -15.77
N ALA A 565 3.93 23.95 -16.65
CA ALA A 565 4.50 25.24 -16.29
C ALA A 565 3.41 26.26 -15.92
N ILE A 566 2.34 26.37 -16.72
CA ILE A 566 1.21 27.25 -16.44
C ILE A 566 0.52 26.82 -15.14
N SER A 567 0.26 25.52 -14.96
CA SER A 567 -0.38 25.01 -13.75
C SER A 567 0.49 25.25 -12.51
N GLY A 568 1.80 25.03 -12.60
CA GLY A 568 2.73 25.31 -11.50
C GLY A 568 2.76 26.78 -11.11
N LEU A 569 2.74 27.70 -12.09
CA LEU A 569 2.63 29.14 -11.84
C LEU A 569 1.29 29.48 -11.16
N LEU A 570 0.18 28.93 -11.65
CA LEU A 570 -1.16 29.15 -11.07
C LEU A 570 -1.24 28.64 -9.63
N ILE A 571 -0.69 27.46 -9.34
CA ILE A 571 -0.61 26.89 -7.99
C ILE A 571 0.23 27.79 -7.07
N ALA A 572 1.37 28.30 -7.56
CA ALA A 572 2.22 29.21 -6.78
C ALA A 572 1.53 30.55 -6.48
N VAL A 573 0.87 31.16 -7.48
CA VAL A 573 0.10 32.40 -7.31
C VAL A 573 -1.08 32.18 -6.36
N ALA A 574 -1.80 31.06 -6.51
CA ALA A 574 -2.89 30.69 -5.62
C ALA A 574 -2.39 30.48 -4.19
N GLY A 575 -1.26 29.79 -4.00
CA GLY A 575 -0.64 29.61 -2.69
C GLY A 575 -0.22 30.92 -2.03
N TRP A 576 0.39 31.84 -2.79
CA TRP A 576 0.74 33.17 -2.32
C TRP A 576 -0.51 33.99 -1.95
N TRP A 577 -1.54 33.98 -2.79
CA TRP A 577 -2.81 34.66 -2.53
C TRP A 577 -3.53 34.09 -1.32
N LEU A 578 -3.59 32.76 -1.18
CA LEU A 578 -4.19 32.10 -0.02
C LEU A 578 -3.45 32.46 1.26
N ASN A 579 -2.11 32.44 1.26
CA ASN A 579 -1.31 32.82 2.42
C ASN A 579 -1.57 34.27 2.85
N LYS A 580 -1.79 35.18 1.90
CA LYS A 580 -2.10 36.59 2.19
C LYS A 580 -3.48 36.79 2.82
N ASN A 581 -4.46 35.99 2.41
CA ASN A 581 -5.86 36.12 2.84
C ASN A 581 -6.29 35.02 3.82
N GLN A 582 -5.35 34.25 4.38
CA GLN A 582 -5.65 33.05 5.14
C GLN A 582 -6.44 33.35 6.41
N ASP A 583 -6.11 34.43 7.11
CA ASP A 583 -6.80 34.81 8.35
C ASP A 583 -8.25 35.23 8.10
N GLU A 584 -8.47 36.01 7.03
CA GLU A 584 -9.81 36.46 6.62
C GLU A 584 -10.68 35.29 6.16
N LEU A 585 -10.18 34.48 5.23
CA LEU A 585 -10.88 33.29 4.73
C LEU A 585 -11.10 32.26 5.84
N GLY A 586 -10.10 32.05 6.69
CA GLY A 586 -10.18 31.16 7.84
C GLY A 586 -11.29 31.56 8.80
N SER A 587 -11.45 32.86 9.09
CA SER A 587 -12.52 33.34 9.98
C SER A 587 -13.92 33.08 9.41
N VAL A 588 -14.13 33.34 8.12
CA VAL A 588 -15.41 33.13 7.43
C VAL A 588 -15.75 31.64 7.35
N ILE A 589 -14.77 30.81 6.98
CA ILE A 589 -14.96 29.36 6.89
C ILE A 589 -15.20 28.76 8.28
N CYS A 590 -14.43 29.18 9.28
CA CYS A 590 -14.61 28.73 10.66
C CYS A 590 -16.02 29.06 11.17
N TYR A 591 -16.52 30.26 10.91
CA TYR A 591 -17.90 30.65 11.23
C TYR A 591 -18.94 29.76 10.55
N HIS A 592 -18.76 29.44 9.26
CA HIS A 592 -19.66 28.55 8.54
C HIS A 592 -19.58 27.10 9.04
N MET A 593 -18.38 26.59 9.34
CA MET A 593 -18.19 25.25 9.91
C MET A 593 -18.83 25.14 11.28
N GLU A 594 -18.67 26.15 12.13
CA GLU A 594 -19.30 26.20 13.46
C GLU A 594 -20.83 26.14 13.36
N ARG A 595 -21.40 26.86 12.38
CA ARG A 595 -22.84 26.85 12.08
C ARG A 595 -23.34 25.52 11.51
N LEU A 596 -22.47 24.77 10.82
CA LEU A 596 -22.78 23.48 10.22
C LEU A 596 -22.44 22.28 11.12
N SER A 597 -21.83 22.52 12.31
CA SER A 597 -21.45 21.44 13.23
C SER A 597 -22.65 20.55 13.56
N LEU A 598 -22.46 19.25 13.37
CA LEU A 598 -23.51 18.24 13.56
C LEU A 598 -23.87 18.10 15.04
N SER A 599 -22.88 18.25 15.91
CA SER A 599 -23.03 18.28 17.37
C SER A 599 -24.08 19.28 17.84
N ARG A 600 -24.03 20.54 17.39
CA ARG A 600 -25.06 21.56 17.74
C ARG A 600 -26.46 21.17 17.27
N ARG A 601 -26.57 20.44 16.16
CA ARG A 601 -27.87 20.00 15.63
C ARG A 601 -28.39 18.73 16.29
N LEU A 602 -27.51 17.80 16.64
CA LEU A 602 -27.85 16.50 17.22
C LEU A 602 -28.08 16.58 18.73
N PHE A 603 -27.41 17.51 19.42
CA PHE A 603 -27.49 17.66 20.88
C PHE A 603 -27.72 19.12 21.29
N PRO A 604 -28.82 19.77 20.83
CA PRO A 604 -29.08 21.17 21.15
C PRO A 604 -29.23 21.38 22.67
N ASP A 605 -29.83 20.42 23.38
CA ASP A 605 -30.12 20.53 24.81
C ASP A 605 -28.84 20.51 25.67
N VAL A 606 -27.86 19.67 25.30
CA VAL A 606 -26.56 19.60 26.00
C VAL A 606 -25.76 20.89 25.82
N VAL A 607 -25.87 21.52 24.65
CA VAL A 607 -25.23 22.81 24.39
C VAL A 607 -25.87 23.92 25.22
N LEU A 608 -27.20 23.92 25.34
CA LEU A 608 -27.91 24.89 26.18
C LEU A 608 -27.53 24.75 27.66
N GLU A 609 -27.47 23.53 28.20
CA GLU A 609 -27.05 23.30 29.59
C GLU A 609 -25.61 23.76 29.86
N LEU A 610 -24.69 23.52 28.90
CA LEU A 610 -23.31 24.00 29.01
C LEU A 610 -23.22 25.52 28.97
N GLU A 611 -23.98 26.18 28.08
CA GLU A 611 -24.04 27.64 28.01
C GLU A 611 -24.65 28.25 29.28
N GLU A 612 -25.69 27.63 29.85
CA GLU A 612 -26.33 28.07 31.09
C GLU A 612 -25.43 27.86 32.32
N SER A 613 -24.65 26.77 32.37
CA SER A 613 -23.65 26.57 33.43
C SER A 613 -22.51 27.58 33.36
N ALA A 614 -22.10 27.98 32.15
CA ALA A 614 -21.02 28.93 31.95
C ALA A 614 -21.43 30.36 32.36
N THR A 615 -22.69 30.74 32.13
CA THR A 615 -23.22 32.04 32.57
C THR A 615 -23.49 32.07 34.07
N SER A 616 -23.95 30.96 34.67
CA SER A 616 -24.17 30.85 36.12
C SER A 616 -22.88 31.05 36.92
N ASN A 617 -21.77 30.45 36.49
CA ASN A 617 -20.48 30.61 37.19
C ASN A 617 -19.92 32.04 37.07
N GLN A 618 -20.36 32.81 36.06
CA GLN A 618 -19.91 34.19 35.88
C GLN A 618 -20.69 35.20 36.73
N SER A 619 -21.93 34.87 37.14
CA SER A 619 -22.73 35.73 38.02
C SER A 619 -22.30 35.66 39.50
N ASP A 620 -21.73 34.54 39.95
CA ASP A 620 -21.31 34.39 41.35
C ASP A 620 -20.01 35.16 41.66
N ASP A 621 -19.11 35.31 40.68
CA ASP A 621 -17.90 36.13 40.81
C ASP A 621 -18.20 37.64 40.84
N GLU A 622 -19.32 38.08 40.24
CA GLU A 622 -19.71 39.50 40.24
C GLU A 622 -20.37 39.94 41.56
N LEU A 623 -20.97 39.01 42.32
CA LEU A 623 -21.62 39.32 43.60
C LEU A 623 -20.65 39.45 44.80
N GLN A 624 -19.37 39.06 44.64
CA GLN A 624 -18.36 39.14 45.70
C GLN A 624 -17.48 40.41 45.65
N GLY A 625 -17.73 41.31 44.70
CA GLY A 625 -16.92 42.52 44.46
C GLY A 625 -17.29 43.78 45.24
N ASP A 626 -18.48 43.88 45.84
CA ASP A 626 -18.97 45.10 46.50
C ASP A 626 -19.20 44.91 48.01
N MET A 627 -18.11 44.81 48.77
CA MET A 627 -18.11 45.15 50.20
C MET A 627 -17.35 46.47 50.38
N PRO A 628 -18.03 47.59 50.70
CA PRO A 628 -17.35 48.85 50.99
C PRO A 628 -16.57 48.74 52.31
N ALA A 629 -15.33 49.23 52.27
CA ALA A 629 -14.38 49.26 53.39
C ALA A 629 -14.75 50.28 54.50
#